data_AF-A0A2G6J111-F1
#
_entry.id   AF-A0A2G6J111-F1
#
_cell.length_a   1.000
_cell.length_b   1.000
_cell.length_c   1.000
_cell.angle_alpha   90.00
_cell.angle_beta   90.00
_cell.angle_gamma   90.00
#
_symmetry.space_group_name_H-M   'P 1'
#
loop_
_entity.id
_entity.type
_entity.pdbx_description
1 polymer ?
#
loop_
_entity_poly.entity_id
_entity_poly.type
_entity_poly.pdbx_seq_one_letter_code
_entity_poly.pdbx_strand_id
1 'polypeptide(L)'
;MSRILEGLFERRYQPALVAQLERATGLSFVRLFKAADSTPLLVGCGADWRACSVPLASYLETLRAGGEPDRRYLVFFLQFRALEALRRRTRHQPDGIVAPWYRAPLELAADRRTGRSQHDTLLDLRSVGAGPVCYAVPRIVEPDALYAPARADDLLLVPVERVVADLGVPALVLQGSHAEPRWSWSPFPAPRLTPASWANQRTRSGPELLALIERAARVTSDQPDLFEDARALPPSLTIIELSEQSHADTPL
;
A
#
# COMPACT_ATOMS: atom_id res chain seq x y z
N MET A 1 19.32 15.60 2.43
CA MET A 1 18.91 14.20 2.72
C MET A 1 18.61 13.55 1.40
N SER A 2 19.23 12.42 1.09
CA SER A 2 18.81 11.57 -0.04
C SER A 2 17.35 11.18 0.19
N ARG A 3 16.48 11.42 -0.80
CA ARG A 3 15.08 11.01 -0.75
C ARG A 3 15.07 9.48 -0.78
N ILE A 4 14.65 8.84 0.30
CA ILE A 4 14.46 7.39 0.33
C ILE A 4 13.33 7.07 -0.66
N LEU A 5 13.57 6.10 -1.55
CA LEU A 5 12.61 5.71 -2.57
C LEU A 5 11.44 4.94 -1.93
N GLU A 6 10.22 5.21 -2.41
CA GLU A 6 9.00 4.54 -1.92
C GLU A 6 9.10 3.01 -2.05
N GLY A 7 9.69 2.52 -3.15
CA GLY A 7 9.92 1.08 -3.37
C GLY A 7 10.88 0.43 -2.36
N LEU A 8 11.74 1.19 -1.68
CA LEU A 8 12.57 0.63 -0.60
C LEU A 8 11.72 0.38 0.65
N PHE A 9 10.84 1.30 0.99
CA PHE A 9 9.92 1.12 2.11
C PHE A 9 8.95 -0.02 1.88
N GLU A 10 8.45 -0.13 0.65
CA GLU A 10 7.57 -1.24 0.29
C GLU A 10 8.25 -2.60 0.54
N ARG A 11 9.42 -2.85 -0.05
CA ARG A 11 10.18 -4.10 0.18
C ARG A 11 10.48 -4.35 1.65
N ARG A 12 10.77 -3.29 2.40
CA ARG A 12 11.09 -3.38 3.83
C ARG A 12 9.89 -3.78 4.68
N TYR A 13 8.71 -3.19 4.44
CA TYR A 13 7.53 -3.37 5.30
C TYR A 13 6.63 -4.51 4.87
N GLN A 14 6.74 -4.98 3.62
CA GLN A 14 5.91 -6.03 3.06
C GLN A 14 5.93 -7.34 3.87
N PRO A 15 7.08 -7.88 4.33
CA PRO A 15 7.07 -9.09 5.16
C PRO A 15 6.32 -8.90 6.49
N ALA A 16 6.48 -7.74 7.12
CA ALA A 16 5.80 -7.43 8.38
C ALA A 16 4.28 -7.28 8.19
N LEU A 17 3.85 -6.71 7.07
CA LEU A 17 2.43 -6.61 6.71
C LEU A 17 1.82 -7.98 6.42
N VAL A 18 2.52 -8.84 5.68
CA VAL A 18 2.08 -10.22 5.38
C VAL A 18 1.93 -11.02 6.67
N ALA A 19 2.92 -10.99 7.56
CA ALA A 19 2.85 -11.67 8.85
C ALA A 19 1.72 -11.12 9.74
N GLN A 20 1.31 -9.86 9.58
CA GLN A 20 0.14 -9.31 10.26
C GLN A 20 -1.18 -9.83 9.64
N LEU A 21 -1.24 -10.01 8.33
CA LEU A 21 -2.40 -10.56 7.62
C LEU A 21 -2.61 -12.04 7.91
N GLU A 22 -1.56 -12.85 7.90
CA GLU A 22 -1.64 -14.27 8.28
C GLU A 22 -2.16 -14.41 9.71
N ARG A 23 -1.63 -13.61 10.65
CA ARG A 23 -2.13 -13.59 12.04
C ARG A 23 -3.59 -13.16 12.16
N ALA A 24 -4.03 -12.21 11.34
CA ALA A 24 -5.41 -11.71 11.38
C ALA A 24 -6.42 -12.66 10.71
N THR A 25 -6.00 -13.36 9.66
CA THR A 25 -6.88 -14.25 8.87
C THR A 25 -6.81 -15.71 9.31
N GLY A 26 -5.73 -16.13 9.95
CA GLY A 26 -5.47 -17.55 10.27
C GLY A 26 -5.11 -18.39 9.04
N LEU A 27 -4.91 -17.77 7.88
CA LEU A 27 -4.56 -18.45 6.62
C LEU A 27 -3.06 -18.31 6.34
N SER A 28 -2.50 -19.30 5.66
CA SER A 28 -1.10 -19.29 5.23
C SER A 28 -0.94 -18.48 3.95
N PHE A 29 0.09 -17.65 3.89
CA PHE A 29 0.46 -16.92 2.70
C PHE A 29 0.97 -17.87 1.61
N VAL A 30 0.51 -17.64 0.37
CA VAL A 30 0.92 -18.42 -0.80
C VAL A 30 1.69 -17.54 -1.78
N ARG A 31 1.10 -16.41 -2.21
CA ARG A 31 1.65 -15.55 -3.27
C ARG A 31 1.30 -14.08 -3.07
N LEU A 32 2.14 -13.19 -3.60
CA LEU A 32 1.87 -11.77 -3.68
C LEU A 32 2.06 -11.25 -5.11
N PHE A 33 1.18 -10.36 -5.53
CA PHE A 33 1.24 -9.72 -6.83
C PHE A 33 1.26 -8.20 -6.66
N LYS A 34 2.19 -7.54 -7.36
CA LYS A 34 2.39 -6.09 -7.37
C LYS A 34 2.44 -5.58 -8.80
N ALA A 35 1.75 -4.49 -9.09
CA ALA A 35 1.62 -3.94 -10.45
C ALA A 35 2.77 -3.02 -10.90
N ALA A 36 3.57 -2.48 -9.97
CA ALA A 36 4.50 -1.38 -10.24
C ALA A 36 5.77 -1.74 -11.04
N ASP A 37 6.12 -3.02 -11.17
CA ASP A 37 7.35 -3.45 -11.83
C ASP A 37 7.04 -4.14 -13.16
N SER A 38 7.66 -3.67 -14.24
CA SER A 38 7.51 -4.24 -15.59
C SER A 38 8.11 -5.66 -15.75
N THR A 39 8.59 -6.28 -14.66
CA THR A 39 8.93 -7.72 -14.48
C THR A 39 9.45 -7.95 -13.04
N PRO A 40 9.42 -9.18 -12.46
CA PRO A 40 8.32 -10.12 -12.25
C PRO A 40 7.72 -10.01 -10.82
N LEU A 41 6.58 -10.68 -10.64
CA LEU A 41 5.78 -10.75 -9.42
C LEU A 41 6.58 -11.42 -8.29
N LEU A 42 6.41 -11.03 -7.02
CA LEU A 42 7.15 -11.64 -5.91
C LEU A 42 6.32 -12.76 -5.27
N VAL A 43 6.78 -14.01 -5.38
CA VAL A 43 6.23 -15.15 -4.61
C VAL A 43 7.26 -15.53 -3.55
N GLY A 44 6.89 -15.42 -2.27
CA GLY A 44 7.78 -15.77 -1.17
C GLY A 44 7.02 -16.14 0.09
N CYS A 45 7.40 -17.24 0.72
CA CYS A 45 6.87 -17.63 2.03
C CYS A 45 7.84 -17.16 3.11
N GLY A 46 7.36 -16.40 4.10
CA GLY A 46 8.18 -15.93 5.22
C GLY A 46 9.30 -14.96 4.82
N ALA A 47 10.56 -15.31 5.12
CA ALA A 47 11.74 -14.46 4.90
C ALA A 47 12.32 -14.54 3.47
N ASP A 48 11.94 -15.54 2.67
CA ASP A 48 12.53 -15.83 1.36
C ASP A 48 11.62 -15.41 0.22
N TRP A 49 11.80 -14.16 -0.24
CA TRP A 49 11.09 -13.59 -1.38
C TRP A 49 11.81 -13.96 -2.67
N ARG A 50 11.15 -14.71 -3.56
CA ARG A 50 11.70 -15.06 -4.87
C ARG A 50 10.87 -14.44 -5.98
N ALA A 51 11.52 -14.17 -7.10
CA ALA A 51 10.81 -13.84 -8.33
C ALA A 51 9.88 -15.01 -8.71
N CYS A 52 8.60 -14.71 -8.88
CA CYS A 52 7.64 -15.63 -9.44
C CYS A 52 7.99 -15.88 -10.91
N SER A 53 8.06 -17.15 -11.29
CA SER A 53 8.22 -17.55 -12.68
C SER A 53 6.94 -17.40 -13.50
N VAL A 54 5.78 -17.22 -12.86
CA VAL A 54 4.48 -17.12 -13.54
C VAL A 54 4.15 -15.66 -13.80
N PRO A 55 4.00 -15.24 -15.08
CA PRO A 55 3.54 -13.89 -15.42
C PRO A 55 2.12 -13.63 -14.94
N LEU A 56 1.80 -12.37 -14.61
CA LEU A 56 0.48 -11.97 -14.11
C LEU A 56 -0.61 -12.31 -15.13
N ALA A 57 -0.34 -12.11 -16.42
CA ALA A 57 -1.26 -12.45 -17.50
C ALA A 57 -1.65 -13.94 -17.44
N SER A 58 -0.68 -14.85 -17.31
CA SER A 58 -0.94 -16.29 -17.19
C SER A 58 -1.70 -16.66 -15.92
N TYR A 59 -1.47 -15.92 -14.84
CA TYR A 59 -2.22 -16.09 -13.60
C TYR A 59 -3.68 -15.61 -13.73
N LEU A 60 -3.91 -14.48 -14.41
CA LEU A 60 -5.26 -13.99 -14.71
C LEU A 60 -6.03 -14.98 -15.58
N GLU A 61 -5.38 -15.66 -16.53
CA GLU A 61 -6.01 -16.76 -17.29
C GLU A 61 -6.46 -17.91 -16.38
N THR A 62 -5.65 -18.26 -15.37
CA THR A 62 -6.01 -19.30 -14.40
C THR A 62 -7.25 -18.90 -13.59
N LEU A 63 -7.34 -17.63 -13.18
CA LEU A 63 -8.52 -17.09 -12.50
C LEU A 63 -9.75 -17.10 -13.40
N ARG A 64 -9.61 -16.73 -14.68
CA ARG A 64 -10.67 -16.76 -15.70
C ARG A 64 -11.20 -18.16 -15.94
N ALA A 65 -10.32 -19.17 -15.91
CA ALA A 65 -10.67 -20.58 -16.06
C ALA A 65 -11.39 -21.18 -14.83
N GLY A 66 -11.62 -20.40 -13.77
CA GLY A 66 -12.35 -20.81 -12.57
C GLY A 66 -11.53 -20.82 -11.29
N GLY A 67 -10.21 -20.60 -11.37
CA GLY A 67 -9.31 -20.58 -10.21
C GLY A 67 -9.30 -21.87 -9.39
N GLU A 68 -8.59 -21.86 -8.26
CA GLU A 68 -8.64 -22.93 -7.27
C GLU A 68 -9.66 -22.56 -6.17
N PRO A 69 -10.64 -23.44 -5.83
CA PRO A 69 -11.74 -23.12 -4.94
C PRO A 69 -11.32 -22.85 -3.48
N ASP A 70 -10.20 -23.43 -3.05
CA ASP A 70 -9.66 -23.32 -1.68
C ASP A 70 -8.73 -22.11 -1.50
N ARG A 71 -8.54 -21.31 -2.56
CA ARG A 71 -7.76 -20.07 -2.49
C ARG A 71 -8.63 -18.90 -2.07
N ARG A 72 -8.02 -18.00 -1.32
CA ARG A 72 -8.63 -16.78 -0.81
C ARG A 72 -7.72 -15.60 -1.14
N TYR A 73 -8.32 -14.48 -1.51
CA TYR A 73 -7.57 -13.33 -1.99
C TYR A 73 -7.79 -12.10 -1.14
N LEU A 74 -6.69 -11.49 -0.69
CA LEU A 74 -6.69 -10.15 -0.13
C LEU A 74 -6.21 -9.16 -1.18
N VAL A 75 -6.88 -8.00 -1.21
CA VAL A 75 -6.54 -6.93 -2.14
C VAL A 75 -6.55 -5.63 -1.38
N PHE A 76 -5.49 -4.86 -1.53
CA PHE A 76 -5.35 -3.55 -0.92
C PHE A 76 -4.44 -2.66 -1.77
N PHE A 77 -4.50 -1.37 -1.50
CA PHE A 77 -3.72 -0.35 -2.20
C PHE A 77 -2.95 0.45 -1.17
N LEU A 78 -1.62 0.30 -1.16
CA LEU A 78 -0.74 1.08 -0.31
C LEU A 78 0.09 2.01 -1.19
N GLN A 79 -0.07 3.31 -0.96
CA GLN A 79 0.83 4.33 -1.50
C GLN A 79 1.84 4.69 -0.43
N PHE A 80 3.07 4.21 -0.56
CA PHE A 80 4.12 4.56 0.39
C PHE A 80 4.49 6.04 0.27
N ARG A 81 4.73 6.72 1.40
CA ARG A 81 5.23 8.10 1.43
C ARG A 81 6.38 8.23 2.42
N ALA A 82 7.44 8.91 1.99
CA ALA A 82 8.61 9.17 2.80
C ALA A 82 8.38 10.35 3.76
N LEU A 83 8.95 10.27 4.95
CA LEU A 83 9.06 11.43 5.84
C LEU A 83 10.23 12.33 5.41
N GLU A 84 9.95 13.62 5.29
CA GLU A 84 10.90 14.69 5.06
C GLU A 84 11.21 15.39 6.38
N ALA A 85 12.48 15.42 6.79
CA ALA A 85 12.91 16.15 7.97
C ALA A 85 13.03 17.65 7.70
N LEU A 86 12.30 18.45 8.47
CA LEU A 86 12.31 19.91 8.44
C LEU A 86 12.99 20.45 9.70
N ARG A 87 14.19 21.01 9.50
CA ARG A 87 15.05 21.53 10.57
C ARG A 87 14.89 23.03 10.84
N ARG A 88 14.05 23.70 10.04
CA ARG A 88 13.82 25.15 10.13
C ARG A 88 12.32 25.43 10.10
N ARG A 89 11.93 26.59 10.63
CA ARG A 89 10.55 27.04 10.55
C ARG A 89 10.15 27.23 9.08
N THR A 90 9.00 26.69 8.70
CA THR A 90 8.44 26.88 7.35
C THR A 90 7.03 27.45 7.44
N ARG A 91 6.54 28.04 6.34
CA ARG A 91 5.17 28.57 6.23
C ARG A 91 4.09 27.51 6.46
N HIS A 92 4.42 26.24 6.31
CA HIS A 92 3.52 25.09 6.42
C HIS A 92 3.68 24.33 7.74
N GLN A 93 4.39 24.91 8.70
CA GLN A 93 4.55 24.34 10.03
C GLN A 93 3.28 24.56 10.84
N PRO A 94 2.66 23.49 11.37
CA PRO A 94 1.52 23.63 12.26
C PRO A 94 1.89 24.40 13.55
N ASP A 95 0.92 25.11 14.10
CA ASP A 95 1.11 25.80 15.37
C ASP A 95 1.48 24.83 16.50
N GLY A 96 2.40 25.26 17.36
CA GLY A 96 2.87 24.47 18.51
C GLY A 96 3.88 23.36 18.20
N ILE A 97 4.22 23.11 16.92
CA ILE A 97 5.32 22.20 16.56
C ILE A 97 6.65 22.96 16.63
N VAL A 98 7.72 22.30 17.07
CA VAL A 98 9.10 22.84 17.04
C VAL A 98 10.01 21.97 16.18
N ALA A 99 11.07 22.56 15.63
CA ALA A 99 12.05 21.82 14.84
C ALA A 99 12.99 20.98 15.73
N PRO A 100 13.50 19.83 15.25
CA PRO A 100 13.15 19.20 13.98
C PRO A 100 11.75 18.56 14.00
N TRP A 101 11.02 18.69 12.90
CA TRP A 101 9.76 18.01 12.67
C TRP A 101 9.76 17.32 11.31
N TYR A 102 8.85 16.37 11.11
CA TYR A 102 8.83 15.52 9.94
C TYR A 102 7.51 15.67 9.22
N ARG A 103 7.52 15.63 7.89
CA ARG A 103 6.29 15.65 7.09
C ARG A 103 6.29 14.58 6.01
N ALA A 104 5.16 13.94 5.78
CA ALA A 104 4.93 13.16 4.56
C ALA A 104 3.97 13.94 3.66
N PRO A 105 4.46 14.57 2.58
CA PRO A 105 3.59 15.28 1.64
C PRO A 105 2.69 14.29 0.89
N LEU A 106 1.45 14.70 0.66
CA LEU A 106 0.50 13.98 -0.18
C LEU A 106 0.43 14.67 -1.55
N GLU A 107 0.60 13.93 -2.64
CA GLU A 107 0.54 14.50 -3.99
C GLU A 107 -0.93 14.68 -4.41
N LEU A 108 -1.45 15.88 -4.16
CA LEU A 108 -2.78 16.31 -4.59
C LEU A 108 -2.76 17.14 -5.87
N ALA A 109 -1.58 17.49 -6.36
CA ALA A 109 -1.48 18.22 -7.61
C ALA A 109 -1.96 17.34 -8.76
N ALA A 110 -2.89 17.85 -9.55
CA ALA A 110 -3.32 17.20 -10.78
C ALA A 110 -2.15 17.09 -11.76
N ASP A 111 -2.01 15.92 -12.37
CA ASP A 111 -1.12 15.74 -13.50
C ASP A 111 -1.62 16.57 -14.69
N ARG A 112 -0.69 17.24 -15.38
CA ARG A 112 -1.06 18.19 -16.47
C ARG A 112 -1.68 17.50 -17.67
N ARG A 113 -1.39 16.22 -17.90
CA ARG A 113 -1.90 15.46 -19.04
C ARG A 113 -3.29 14.92 -18.75
N THR A 114 -3.49 14.35 -17.57
CA THR A 114 -4.75 13.66 -17.20
C THR A 114 -5.74 14.57 -16.48
N GLY A 115 -5.29 15.70 -15.93
CA GLY A 115 -6.11 16.58 -15.10
C GLY A 115 -6.47 15.97 -13.73
N ARG A 116 -5.92 14.79 -13.40
CA ARG A 116 -6.23 14.05 -12.18
C ARG A 116 -5.01 14.00 -11.27
N SER A 117 -5.23 14.14 -9.95
CA SER A 117 -4.18 13.88 -8.98
C SER A 117 -4.07 12.39 -8.67
N GLN A 118 -2.92 11.97 -8.14
CA GLN A 118 -2.78 10.59 -7.66
C GLN A 118 -3.80 10.28 -6.55
N HIS A 119 -4.12 11.27 -5.71
CA HIS A 119 -5.14 11.14 -4.68
C HIS A 119 -6.53 10.84 -5.25
N ASP A 120 -6.94 11.53 -6.32
CA ASP A 120 -8.22 11.28 -6.98
C ASP A 120 -8.29 9.86 -7.53
N THR A 121 -7.18 9.37 -8.11
CA THR A 121 -7.10 7.97 -8.56
C THR A 121 -7.26 7.00 -7.39
N LEU A 122 -6.64 7.27 -6.23
CA LEU A 122 -6.79 6.43 -5.04
C LEU A 122 -8.22 6.47 -4.48
N LEU A 123 -8.89 7.63 -4.52
CA LEU A 123 -10.31 7.75 -4.14
C LEU A 123 -11.22 6.93 -5.06
N ASP A 124 -10.98 6.96 -6.36
CA ASP A 124 -11.74 6.14 -7.31
C ASP A 124 -11.47 4.64 -7.11
N LEU A 125 -10.23 4.24 -6.84
CA LEU A 125 -9.89 2.84 -6.52
C LEU A 125 -10.62 2.35 -5.26
N ARG A 126 -10.80 3.22 -4.27
CA ARG A 126 -11.64 2.88 -3.11
C ARG A 126 -13.08 2.62 -3.53
N SER A 127 -13.63 3.44 -4.41
CA SER A 127 -15.04 3.37 -4.84
C SER A 127 -15.40 2.04 -5.51
N VAL A 128 -14.44 1.36 -6.15
CA VAL A 128 -14.67 0.07 -6.83
C VAL A 128 -14.63 -1.16 -5.90
N GLY A 129 -14.57 -0.95 -4.58
CA GLY A 129 -14.63 -2.01 -3.57
C GLY A 129 -13.32 -2.76 -3.39
N ALA A 130 -12.21 -2.08 -3.63
CA ALA A 130 -10.89 -2.70 -3.78
C ALA A 130 -10.18 -3.08 -2.48
N GLY A 131 -10.86 -2.89 -1.35
CA GLY A 131 -10.30 -3.05 -0.01
C GLY A 131 -9.76 -1.72 0.51
N PRO A 132 -8.93 -1.75 1.56
CA PRO A 132 -8.30 -0.56 2.10
C PRO A 132 -7.36 0.08 1.09
N VAL A 133 -7.61 1.36 0.87
CA VAL A 133 -6.74 2.25 0.10
C VAL A 133 -6.14 3.23 1.11
N CYS A 134 -4.84 3.17 1.32
CA CYS A 134 -4.16 3.93 2.36
C CYS A 134 -2.86 4.54 1.86
N TYR A 135 -2.52 5.71 2.41
CA TYR A 135 -1.14 6.15 2.47
C TYR A 135 -0.41 5.36 3.55
N ALA A 136 0.74 4.81 3.21
CA ALA A 136 1.61 4.04 4.10
C ALA A 136 2.86 4.87 4.41
N VAL A 137 2.96 5.39 5.63
CA VAL A 137 4.06 6.29 6.04
C VAL A 137 4.92 5.64 7.12
N PRO A 138 6.11 5.14 6.77
CA PRO A 138 7.06 4.65 7.76
C PRO A 138 7.45 5.73 8.77
N ARG A 139 7.42 5.41 10.06
CA ARG A 139 7.90 6.26 11.17
C ARG A 139 9.43 6.28 11.26
N ILE A 140 10.11 6.26 10.10
CA ILE A 140 11.57 6.28 10.00
C ILE A 140 12.02 7.73 9.96
N VAL A 141 12.47 8.22 11.12
CA VAL A 141 12.95 9.59 11.33
C VAL A 141 14.47 9.71 11.30
N GLU A 142 15.16 8.58 11.50
CA GLU A 142 16.62 8.45 11.51
C GLU A 142 17.05 7.40 10.49
N PRO A 143 18.15 7.63 9.73
CA PRO A 143 18.63 6.67 8.75
C PRO A 143 18.94 5.29 9.33
N ASP A 144 19.45 5.24 10.56
CA ASP A 144 19.87 3.98 11.19
C ASP A 144 18.69 3.03 11.43
N ALA A 145 17.48 3.58 11.59
CA ALA A 145 16.26 2.78 11.72
C ALA A 145 15.92 2.00 10.43
N LEU A 146 16.54 2.31 9.28
CA LEU A 146 16.42 1.51 8.05
C LEU A 146 17.10 0.15 8.15
N TYR A 147 18.04 -0.04 9.08
CA TYR A 147 18.77 -1.29 9.25
C TYR A 147 18.17 -2.21 10.32
N ALA A 148 17.32 -1.67 11.20
CA ALA A 148 16.58 -2.48 12.18
C ALA A 148 15.56 -3.40 11.48
N PRO A 149 15.09 -4.50 12.09
CA PRO A 149 13.95 -5.26 11.59
C PRO A 149 12.69 -4.39 11.47
N ALA A 150 11.96 -4.50 10.35
CA ALA A 150 10.73 -3.73 10.15
C ALA A 150 9.56 -4.35 10.92
N ARG A 151 8.77 -3.52 11.62
CA ARG A 151 7.53 -3.94 12.28
C ARG A 151 6.34 -3.24 11.62
N ALA A 152 5.21 -3.94 11.50
CA ALA A 152 4.02 -3.34 10.91
C ALA A 152 3.56 -2.10 11.68
N ASP A 153 3.78 -2.06 13.00
CA ASP A 153 3.45 -0.94 13.89
C ASP A 153 4.27 0.33 13.63
N ASP A 154 5.42 0.21 12.95
CA ASP A 154 6.20 1.38 12.53
C ASP A 154 5.59 2.05 11.30
N LEU A 155 4.54 1.47 10.70
CA LEU A 155 3.85 2.00 9.54
C LEU A 155 2.56 2.73 9.95
N LEU A 156 2.50 4.01 9.61
CA LEU A 156 1.25 4.77 9.68
C LEU A 156 0.41 4.48 8.44
N LEU A 157 -0.72 3.81 8.66
CA LEU A 157 -1.71 3.55 7.62
C LEU A 157 -2.82 4.59 7.71
N VAL A 158 -2.87 5.50 6.74
CA VAL A 158 -3.84 6.59 6.70
C VAL A 158 -4.82 6.37 5.55
N PRO A 159 -6.10 6.08 5.85
CA PRO A 159 -7.11 5.85 4.81
C PRO A 159 -7.29 7.10 3.94
N VAL A 160 -7.34 6.92 2.62
CA VAL A 160 -7.34 8.04 1.67
C VAL A 160 -8.56 8.96 1.81
N GLU A 161 -9.72 8.42 2.18
CA GLU A 161 -10.94 9.18 2.42
C GLU A 161 -10.86 10.13 3.62
N ARG A 162 -9.84 9.97 4.48
CA ARG A 162 -9.62 10.82 5.65
C ARG A 162 -8.77 12.03 5.32
N VAL A 163 -8.25 12.11 4.10
CA VAL A 163 -7.52 13.25 3.57
C VAL A 163 -8.51 14.21 2.93
N VAL A 164 -8.49 15.47 3.36
CA VAL A 164 -9.35 16.52 2.79
C VAL A 164 -8.51 17.33 1.81
N ALA A 165 -8.85 17.27 0.53
CA ALA A 165 -8.05 17.86 -0.55
C ALA A 165 -8.06 19.40 -0.54
N ASP A 166 -9.13 20.02 -0.05
CA ASP A 166 -9.37 21.47 -0.18
C ASP A 166 -8.58 22.35 0.80
N LEU A 167 -7.75 21.76 1.68
CA LEU A 167 -7.10 22.47 2.80
C LEU A 167 -5.62 22.82 2.57
N GLY A 168 -5.18 22.94 1.31
CA GLY A 168 -3.86 23.47 0.95
C GLY A 168 -2.86 22.40 0.51
N VAL A 169 -1.68 22.34 1.15
CA VAL A 169 -0.66 21.28 0.91
C VAL A 169 -0.76 20.25 2.03
N PRO A 170 -1.64 19.24 1.88
CA PRO A 170 -1.83 18.30 2.95
C PRO A 170 -0.59 17.43 3.14
N ALA A 171 -0.14 17.40 4.38
CA ALA A 171 0.92 16.52 4.81
C ALA A 171 0.59 15.93 6.18
N LEU A 172 1.01 14.69 6.39
CA LEU A 172 1.08 14.12 7.74
C LEU A 172 2.31 14.69 8.44
N VAL A 173 2.16 15.18 9.65
CA VAL A 173 3.19 15.83 10.46
C VAL A 173 3.49 15.00 11.70
N LEU A 174 4.78 14.80 11.99
CA LEU A 174 5.25 14.12 13.19
C LEU A 174 6.35 14.92 13.89
N GLN A 175 6.39 14.83 15.23
CA GLN A 175 7.44 15.40 16.07
C GLN A 175 8.23 14.26 16.73
N GLY A 176 8.99 13.52 15.92
CA GLY A 176 9.70 12.31 16.32
C GLY A 176 8.96 11.01 15.98
N SER A 177 9.61 9.86 16.17
CA SER A 177 9.12 8.52 15.79
C SER A 177 7.87 8.08 16.56
N HIS A 178 7.75 8.48 17.82
CA HIS A 178 6.67 8.03 18.72
C HIS A 178 5.51 9.01 18.86
N ALA A 179 5.62 10.21 18.29
CA ALA A 179 4.55 11.19 18.33
C ALA A 179 3.30 10.67 17.56
N GLU A 180 2.12 11.09 18.00
CA GLU A 180 0.90 10.89 17.21
C GLU A 180 0.94 11.82 15.99
N PRO A 181 0.69 11.30 14.77
CA PRO A 181 0.69 12.11 13.57
C PRO A 181 -0.46 13.10 13.61
N ARG A 182 -0.25 14.29 13.05
CA ARG A 182 -1.27 15.32 12.88
C ARG A 182 -1.34 15.73 11.42
N TRP A 183 -2.46 16.31 11.01
CA TRP A 183 -2.52 16.93 9.70
C TRP A 183 -1.82 18.29 9.72
N SER A 184 -1.19 18.68 8.61
CA SER A 184 -0.52 19.99 8.52
C SER A 184 -1.48 21.17 8.71
N TRP A 185 -2.77 20.96 8.44
CA TRP A 185 -3.83 21.98 8.56
C TRP A 185 -4.72 21.80 9.80
N SER A 186 -4.46 20.80 10.65
CA SER A 186 -5.31 20.51 11.82
C SER A 186 -4.48 20.20 13.06
N PRO A 187 -4.81 20.77 14.22
CA PRO A 187 -4.14 20.43 15.48
C PRO A 187 -4.52 19.03 15.98
N PHE A 188 -5.58 18.43 15.42
CA PHE A 188 -6.07 17.12 15.83
C PHE A 188 -5.23 15.98 15.23
N PRO A 189 -5.12 14.84 15.94
CA PRO A 189 -4.46 13.66 15.40
C PRO A 189 -5.06 13.23 14.06
N ALA A 190 -4.20 12.85 13.12
CA ALA A 190 -4.61 12.30 11.84
C ALA A 190 -5.21 10.90 12.08
N PRO A 191 -6.43 10.61 11.57
CA PRO A 191 -7.01 9.28 11.68
C PRO A 191 -6.09 8.24 11.03
N ARG A 192 -5.84 7.14 11.73
CA ARG A 192 -5.00 6.04 11.24
C ARG A 192 -5.66 4.69 11.53
N LEU A 193 -5.39 3.72 10.66
CA LEU A 193 -5.63 2.33 10.97
C LEU A 193 -4.45 1.80 11.77
N THR A 194 -4.74 1.00 12.78
CA THR A 194 -3.72 0.11 13.33
C THR A 194 -3.45 -1.00 12.32
N PRO A 195 -2.23 -1.54 12.24
CA PRO A 195 -1.95 -2.68 11.37
C PRO A 195 -2.89 -3.86 11.61
N ALA A 196 -3.27 -4.10 12.87
CA ALA A 196 -4.27 -5.11 13.22
C ALA A 196 -5.65 -4.82 12.61
N SER A 197 -6.16 -3.60 12.76
CA SER A 197 -7.45 -3.21 12.16
C SER A 197 -7.40 -3.21 10.64
N TRP A 198 -6.26 -2.83 10.05
CA TRP A 198 -6.06 -2.89 8.61
C TRP A 198 -5.99 -4.32 8.10
N ALA A 199 -5.44 -5.24 8.88
CA ALA A 199 -5.29 -6.65 8.49
C ALA A 199 -6.58 -7.47 8.61
N ASN A 200 -7.56 -6.98 9.37
CA ASN A 200 -8.89 -7.59 9.46
C ASN A 200 -9.72 -7.29 8.21
N GLN A 201 -9.30 -7.84 7.07
CA GLN A 201 -9.92 -7.62 5.78
C GLN A 201 -10.74 -8.82 5.32
N ARG A 202 -11.78 -8.52 4.53
CA ARG A 202 -12.55 -9.54 3.84
C ARG A 202 -11.73 -10.15 2.70
N THR A 203 -11.58 -11.46 2.72
CA THR A 203 -11.06 -12.24 1.59
C THR A 203 -12.08 -12.35 0.46
N ARG A 204 -11.57 -12.51 -0.76
CA ARG A 204 -12.34 -12.67 -1.99
C ARG A 204 -12.10 -14.04 -2.61
N SER A 205 -13.08 -14.54 -3.34
CA SER A 205 -12.92 -15.68 -4.27
C SER A 205 -12.21 -15.25 -5.56
N GLY A 206 -11.78 -16.21 -6.38
CA GLY A 206 -11.16 -15.93 -7.68
C GLY A 206 -12.01 -15.06 -8.61
N PRO A 207 -13.30 -15.37 -8.82
CA PRO A 207 -14.20 -14.53 -9.62
C PRO A 207 -14.38 -13.10 -9.05
N GLU A 208 -14.49 -12.97 -7.73
CA GLU A 208 -14.59 -11.65 -7.07
C GLU A 208 -13.31 -10.83 -7.24
N LEU A 209 -12.14 -11.48 -7.20
CA LEU A 209 -10.85 -10.87 -7.47
C LEU A 209 -10.77 -10.39 -8.93
N LEU A 210 -11.11 -11.23 -9.90
CA LEU A 210 -11.04 -10.87 -11.32
C LEU A 210 -11.91 -9.65 -11.63
N ALA A 211 -13.17 -9.66 -11.18
CA ALA A 211 -14.08 -8.54 -11.37
C ALA A 211 -13.55 -7.25 -10.71
N LEU A 212 -12.82 -7.37 -9.60
CA LEU A 212 -12.18 -6.22 -8.95
C LEU A 212 -11.02 -5.68 -9.77
N ILE A 213 -10.14 -6.55 -10.28
CA ILE A 213 -8.98 -6.16 -11.10
C ILE A 213 -9.47 -5.42 -12.36
N GLU A 214 -10.52 -5.92 -13.01
CA GLU A 214 -11.15 -5.26 -14.16
C GLU A 214 -11.67 -3.86 -13.83
N ARG A 215 -12.37 -3.69 -12.71
CA ARG A 215 -12.83 -2.36 -12.27
C ARG A 215 -11.65 -1.44 -11.94
N ALA A 216 -10.62 -1.95 -11.28
CA ALA A 216 -9.43 -1.17 -10.92
C ALA A 216 -8.66 -0.70 -12.15
N ALA A 217 -8.51 -1.55 -13.17
CA ALA A 217 -7.86 -1.18 -14.43
C ALA A 217 -8.59 -0.05 -15.17
N ARG A 218 -9.93 -0.03 -15.12
CA ARG A 218 -10.74 1.06 -15.70
C ARG A 218 -10.55 2.41 -15.00
N VAL A 219 -10.15 2.41 -13.73
CA VAL A 219 -9.86 3.65 -12.99
C VAL A 219 -8.52 4.24 -13.40
N THR A 220 -7.54 3.41 -13.77
CA THR A 220 -6.18 3.85 -14.08
C THR A 220 -5.85 3.97 -15.55
N SER A 221 -6.64 3.36 -16.43
CA SER A 221 -6.45 3.42 -17.88
C SER A 221 -7.40 4.40 -18.54
N ASP A 222 -6.86 5.27 -19.40
CA ASP A 222 -7.63 6.08 -20.36
C ASP A 222 -8.25 5.20 -21.47
N GLN A 223 -7.87 3.92 -21.57
CA GLN A 223 -8.35 2.93 -22.53
C GLN A 223 -8.75 1.61 -21.81
N PRO A 224 -10.03 1.43 -21.45
CA PRO A 224 -10.49 0.31 -20.63
C PRO A 224 -10.44 -1.05 -21.32
N ASP A 225 -10.23 -1.09 -22.64
CA ASP A 225 -10.27 -2.32 -23.44
C ASP A 225 -8.91 -3.05 -23.53
N LEU A 226 -7.84 -2.50 -22.93
CA LEU A 226 -6.48 -3.07 -22.93
C LEU A 226 -6.15 -3.91 -21.68
N PHE A 227 -7.15 -4.56 -21.10
CA PHE A 227 -7.01 -5.33 -19.85
C PHE A 227 -6.00 -6.50 -19.91
N GLU A 228 -5.51 -6.84 -21.08
CA GLU A 228 -4.47 -7.87 -21.27
C GLU A 228 -3.07 -7.41 -20.83
N ASP A 229 -2.82 -6.10 -20.68
CA ASP A 229 -1.52 -5.59 -20.25
C ASP A 229 -1.49 -5.33 -18.74
N ALA A 230 -0.64 -6.06 -18.02
CA ALA A 230 -0.37 -5.84 -16.59
C ALA A 230 0.07 -4.38 -16.28
N ARG A 231 0.58 -3.65 -17.28
CA ARG A 231 0.90 -2.21 -17.19
C ARG A 231 -0.32 -1.31 -17.00
N ALA A 232 -1.52 -1.81 -17.27
CA ALA A 232 -2.77 -1.07 -17.05
C ALA A 232 -3.23 -1.07 -15.59
N LEU A 233 -2.59 -1.88 -14.72
CA LEU A 233 -2.96 -1.97 -13.31
C LEU A 233 -2.35 -0.84 -12.47
N PRO A 234 -3.06 -0.38 -11.42
CA PRO A 234 -2.56 0.67 -10.54
C PRO A 234 -1.26 0.26 -9.84
N PRO A 235 -0.17 1.04 -9.90
CA PRO A 235 1.09 0.70 -9.24
C PRO A 235 0.96 0.43 -7.74
N SER A 236 -0.02 1.03 -7.06
CA SER A 236 -0.27 0.80 -5.63
C SER A 236 -0.99 -0.52 -5.32
N LEU A 237 -1.57 -1.19 -6.31
CA LEU A 237 -2.31 -2.46 -6.17
C LEU A 237 -1.40 -3.56 -5.64
N THR A 238 -1.84 -4.21 -4.57
CA THR A 238 -1.25 -5.44 -4.04
C THR A 238 -2.33 -6.50 -3.91
N ILE A 239 -2.07 -7.69 -4.44
CA ILE A 239 -2.94 -8.86 -4.29
C ILE A 239 -2.16 -9.91 -3.51
N ILE A 240 -2.79 -10.53 -2.52
CA ILE A 240 -2.22 -11.63 -1.75
C ILE A 240 -3.13 -12.83 -1.90
N GLU A 241 -2.55 -13.95 -2.30
CA GLU A 241 -3.17 -15.27 -2.30
C GLU A 241 -2.86 -15.98 -0.98
N LEU A 242 -3.92 -16.45 -0.35
CA LEU A 242 -3.94 -17.18 0.91
C LEU A 242 -4.56 -18.56 0.71
N SER A 243 -4.20 -19.51 1.58
CA SER A 243 -4.76 -20.87 1.59
C SER A 243 -5.00 -21.36 3.01
N GLU A 244 -5.97 -22.26 3.15
CA GLU A 244 -6.27 -22.97 4.40
C GLU A 244 -5.21 -24.03 4.75
N GLN A 245 -4.25 -24.32 3.86
CA GLN A 245 -3.18 -25.29 4.14
C GLN A 245 -2.21 -24.75 5.19
N SER A 246 -2.21 -25.37 6.38
CA SER A 246 -1.13 -25.29 7.35
C SER A 246 0.17 -25.77 6.72
N HIS A 247 1.28 -25.06 6.97
CA HIS A 247 2.62 -25.48 6.52
C HIS A 247 2.97 -26.88 7.01
N ALA A 248 2.71 -27.87 6.16
CA ALA A 248 3.36 -29.16 6.16
C ALA A 248 3.90 -29.37 4.74
N ASP A 249 5.21 -29.54 4.67
CA ASP A 249 5.94 -30.08 3.52
C ASP A 249 6.05 -29.18 2.27
N THR A 250 7.00 -28.26 2.30
CA THR A 250 7.81 -27.99 1.10
C THR A 250 9.25 -28.43 1.41
N PRO A 251 9.72 -29.59 0.90
CA PRO A 251 11.12 -29.94 1.00
C PRO A 251 11.96 -28.97 0.16
N LEU A 252 13.07 -28.53 0.75
CA LEU A 252 14.07 -27.61 0.17
C LEU A 252 14.68 -28.14 -1.14
#